data_AF-A0A0C9Z8K9-F1
#
_entry.id   AF-A0A0C9Z8K9-F1
#
_cell.length_a   1.000
_cell.length_b   1.000
_cell.length_c   1.000
_cell.angle_alpha   90.00
_cell.angle_beta   90.00
_cell.angle_gamma   90.00
#
_symmetry.space_group_name_H-M   'P 1'
#
loop_
_entity.id
_entity.type
_entity.pdbx_description
1 polymer ?
#
loop_
_entity_poly.entity_id
_entity_poly.type
_entity_poly.pdbx_seq_one_letter_code
_entity_poly.pdbx_strand_id
1 'polypeptide(L)'
;MFQYDADGYIIENIKKRYTIKDLPVPSNDSRWSRRLVGTVTLWAGAQPNVWVIPEESLVATVQIVWNTVFPHVKYRVTPDGSVMAIIQQRLAEWRSGIGSTAICIVIDFFSKLDDDMDIVTTAEGLLEDYAFLCETPGNPSSEGMFRSPFLIKLLGTAHLNDIMGYVDIPQLGTKELAAGKDMAGIVGMASAALERAVKYIVEGIIDVDKLPRVLNKATGKSTSTSFNFSWSNWGVKSMAYRDSVAKRGPEWLRTTIEAAQQSCQLKVAATSSATTDDHGMDGVNPRALLCKYRSSVVAWLIHFSCPGNFYKYYLPTSDRIPFPVSCE
;
A
#
# COMPACT_ATOMS: atom_id res chain seq x y z
N MET A 1 35.91 -3.89 -13.61
CA MET A 1 36.56 -5.15 -13.19
C MET A 1 36.46 -5.19 -11.68
N PHE A 2 35.96 -6.28 -11.10
CA PHE A 2 35.90 -6.43 -9.64
C PHE A 2 37.28 -6.80 -9.09
N GLN A 3 37.56 -6.36 -7.87
CA GLN A 3 38.63 -6.91 -7.05
C GLN A 3 38.06 -8.01 -6.17
N TYR A 4 38.92 -8.91 -5.70
CA TYR A 4 38.52 -10.02 -4.84
C TYR A 4 39.45 -10.11 -3.63
N ASP A 5 38.93 -10.51 -2.47
CA ASP A 5 39.74 -10.81 -1.29
C ASP A 5 40.36 -12.22 -1.37
N ALA A 6 41.14 -12.59 -0.34
CA ALA A 6 41.81 -13.90 -0.27
C ALA A 6 40.83 -15.08 -0.22
N ASP A 7 39.60 -14.87 0.27
CA ASP A 7 38.53 -15.87 0.31
C ASP A 7 37.68 -15.88 -0.97
N GLY A 8 37.94 -14.96 -1.91
CA GLY A 8 37.25 -14.82 -3.18
C GLY A 8 35.92 -14.06 -3.13
N TYR A 9 35.67 -13.25 -2.10
CA TYR A 9 34.55 -12.30 -2.09
C TYR A 9 34.86 -11.07 -2.94
N ILE A 10 33.85 -10.54 -3.62
CA ILE A 10 33.94 -9.28 -4.37
C ILE A 10 34.19 -8.11 -3.40
N ILE A 11 35.29 -7.38 -3.62
CA ILE A 11 35.60 -6.11 -2.97
C ILE A 11 35.02 -4.97 -3.80
N GLU A 12 34.24 -4.09 -3.16
CA GLU A 12 33.71 -2.88 -3.77
C GLU A 12 34.55 -1.65 -3.38
N ASN A 13 34.90 -0.84 -4.39
CA ASN A 13 35.43 0.51 -4.15
C ASN A 13 34.26 1.44 -3.77
N ILE A 14 34.28 1.99 -2.56
CA ILE A 14 33.20 2.83 -2.02
C ILE A 14 32.97 4.07 -2.91
N LYS A 15 31.71 4.36 -3.25
CA LYS A 15 31.31 5.46 -4.14
C LYS A 15 30.35 6.43 -3.47
N LYS A 16 30.46 7.73 -3.82
CA LYS A 16 29.47 8.76 -3.43
C LYS A 16 28.07 8.54 -4.02
N ARG A 17 27.94 7.69 -5.06
CA ARG A 17 26.69 7.30 -5.68
C ARG A 17 26.87 5.96 -6.40
N TYR A 18 25.91 5.07 -6.25
CA TYR A 18 25.83 3.80 -6.97
C TYR A 18 24.69 3.81 -7.99
N THR A 19 24.75 2.87 -8.94
CA THR A 19 23.75 2.60 -9.96
C THR A 19 23.63 1.08 -10.16
N ILE A 20 22.59 0.62 -10.85
CA ILE A 20 22.38 -0.82 -11.14
C ILE A 20 23.59 -1.44 -11.90
N LYS A 21 24.44 -0.63 -12.55
CA LYS A 21 25.68 -1.09 -13.22
C LYS A 21 26.85 -1.37 -12.26
N ASP A 22 26.74 -0.96 -11.00
CA ASP A 22 27.76 -1.12 -9.96
C ASP A 22 27.55 -2.38 -9.11
N LEU A 23 26.40 -3.06 -9.27
CA LEU A 23 26.05 -4.28 -8.53
C LEU A 23 27.04 -5.44 -8.81
N PRO A 24 27.22 -6.38 -7.87
CA PRO A 24 28.01 -7.60 -8.08
C PRO A 24 27.41 -8.62 -9.08
N VAL A 25 26.35 -8.24 -9.80
CA VAL A 25 25.57 -9.08 -10.74
C VAL A 25 25.19 -8.27 -11.99
N PRO A 26 24.92 -8.93 -13.14
CA PRO A 26 24.52 -8.23 -14.37
C PRO A 26 23.26 -7.37 -14.17
N SER A 27 23.29 -6.13 -14.67
CA SER A 27 22.21 -5.15 -14.46
C SER A 27 20.88 -5.50 -15.15
N ASN A 28 20.86 -6.53 -15.99
CA ASN A 28 19.68 -7.12 -16.63
C ASN A 28 19.20 -8.42 -15.96
N ASP A 29 19.83 -8.88 -14.87
CA ASP A 29 19.40 -10.09 -14.17
C ASP A 29 18.08 -9.83 -13.42
N SER A 30 16.99 -10.37 -13.96
CA SER A 30 15.64 -10.22 -13.38
C SER A 30 15.50 -10.76 -11.95
N ARG A 31 16.46 -11.57 -11.46
CA ARG A 31 16.51 -11.99 -10.05
C ARG A 31 16.77 -10.81 -9.12
N TRP A 32 17.52 -9.78 -9.54
CA TRP A 32 17.74 -8.60 -8.71
C TRP A 32 16.42 -7.89 -8.40
N SER A 33 15.65 -7.52 -9.42
CA SER A 33 14.42 -6.73 -9.26
C SER A 33 13.23 -7.54 -8.75
N ARG A 34 13.01 -8.76 -9.25
CA ARG A 34 11.84 -9.57 -8.86
C ARG A 34 12.06 -10.36 -7.58
N ARG A 35 13.23 -10.98 -7.42
CA ARG A 35 13.50 -11.89 -6.27
C ARG A 35 14.14 -11.14 -5.10
N LEU A 36 15.28 -10.50 -5.29
CA LEU A 36 16.01 -9.88 -4.18
C LEU A 36 15.25 -8.65 -3.64
N VAL A 37 14.96 -7.66 -4.49
CA VAL A 37 14.21 -6.46 -4.07
C VAL A 37 12.81 -6.85 -3.56
N GLY A 38 12.06 -7.70 -4.28
CA GLY A 38 10.74 -8.14 -3.85
C GLY A 38 10.72 -8.82 -2.47
N THR A 39 11.69 -9.67 -2.15
CA THR A 39 11.78 -10.34 -0.84
C THR A 39 12.19 -9.36 0.27
N VAL A 40 13.09 -8.41 -0.01
CA VAL A 40 13.48 -7.37 0.95
C VAL A 40 12.32 -6.39 1.20
N THR A 41 11.55 -6.02 0.17
CA THR A 41 10.34 -5.19 0.30
C THR A 41 9.23 -5.90 1.08
N LEU A 42 9.06 -7.21 0.92
CA LEU A 42 8.16 -8.03 1.72
C LEU A 42 8.54 -7.98 3.21
N TRP A 43 9.80 -8.27 3.53
CA TRP A 43 10.30 -8.20 4.91
C TRP A 43 10.23 -6.78 5.48
N ALA A 44 10.48 -5.76 4.66
CA ALA A 44 10.38 -4.34 5.03
C ALA A 44 8.94 -3.92 5.37
N GLY A 45 7.92 -4.44 4.66
CA GLY A 45 6.50 -4.16 4.92
C GLY A 45 5.98 -4.70 6.25
N ALA A 46 6.57 -5.78 6.74
CA ALA A 46 6.29 -6.39 8.05
C ALA A 46 7.01 -5.68 9.22
N GLN A 47 7.85 -4.67 8.97
CA GLN A 47 8.61 -4.05 10.06
C GLN A 47 7.71 -3.18 10.96
N PRO A 48 7.89 -3.23 12.30
CA PRO A 48 7.16 -2.38 13.23
C PRO A 48 7.30 -0.88 12.93
N ASN A 49 8.40 -0.45 12.30
CA ASN A 49 8.50 0.86 11.68
C ASN A 49 9.02 0.72 10.24
N VAL A 50 8.09 0.59 9.28
CA VAL A 50 8.36 0.53 7.85
C VAL A 50 9.19 1.70 7.30
N TRP A 51 9.27 2.84 8.00
CA TRP A 51 10.06 4.01 7.57
C TRP A 51 11.49 3.98 8.10
N VAL A 52 11.70 3.54 9.34
CA VAL A 52 12.98 3.53 10.05
C VAL A 52 13.31 2.10 10.46
N ILE A 53 14.03 1.43 9.56
CA ILE A 53 14.53 0.07 9.76
C ILE A 53 15.98 0.18 10.25
N PRO A 54 16.38 -0.49 11.35
CA PRO A 54 17.77 -0.49 11.81
C PRO A 54 18.73 -1.04 10.74
N GLU A 55 19.88 -0.41 10.58
CA GLU A 55 20.78 -0.71 9.45
C GLU A 55 21.40 -2.11 9.57
N GLU A 56 21.80 -2.52 10.77
CA GLU A 56 22.32 -3.87 11.02
C GLU A 56 21.28 -4.97 10.75
N SER A 57 20.01 -4.68 11.03
CA SER A 57 18.88 -5.58 10.72
C SER A 57 18.61 -5.65 9.21
N LEU A 58 18.73 -4.53 8.49
CA LEU A 58 18.58 -4.49 7.03
C LEU A 58 19.76 -5.19 6.33
N VAL A 59 21.00 -4.92 6.74
CA VAL A 59 22.22 -5.58 6.20
C VAL A 59 22.15 -7.10 6.39
N ALA A 60 21.81 -7.57 7.59
CA ALA A 60 21.67 -9.00 7.87
C ALA A 60 20.59 -9.66 6.98
N THR A 61 19.43 -9.02 6.85
CA THR A 61 18.34 -9.50 5.98
C THR A 61 18.77 -9.54 4.52
N VAL A 62 19.38 -8.46 4.01
CA VAL A 62 19.82 -8.35 2.61
C VAL A 62 20.91 -9.39 2.30
N GLN A 63 21.80 -9.72 3.26
CA GLN A 63 22.77 -10.82 3.10
C GLN A 63 22.10 -12.20 3.00
N ILE A 64 21.07 -12.48 3.81
CA ILE A 64 20.32 -13.75 3.75
C ILE A 64 19.59 -13.88 2.40
N VAL A 65 18.92 -12.80 1.95
CA VAL A 65 18.26 -12.78 0.63
C VAL A 65 19.29 -12.90 -0.50
N TRP A 66 20.42 -12.18 -0.43
CA TRP A 66 21.50 -12.28 -1.42
C TRP A 66 22.01 -13.72 -1.56
N ASN A 67 22.36 -14.36 -0.44
CA ASN A 67 22.88 -15.73 -0.44
C ASN A 67 21.89 -16.74 -1.02
N THR A 68 20.58 -16.50 -0.87
CA THR A 68 19.52 -17.34 -1.42
C THR A 68 19.31 -17.10 -2.93
N VAL A 69 19.37 -15.85 -3.39
CA VAL A 69 19.09 -15.47 -4.78
C VAL A 69 20.31 -15.65 -5.71
N PHE A 70 21.51 -15.47 -5.15
CA PHE A 70 22.80 -15.52 -5.86
C PHE A 70 23.83 -16.43 -5.15
N PRO A 71 23.54 -17.71 -4.87
CA PRO A 71 24.40 -18.61 -4.08
C PRO A 71 25.79 -18.87 -4.69
N HIS A 72 25.99 -18.55 -5.97
CA HIS A 72 27.28 -18.68 -6.66
C HIS A 72 28.11 -17.38 -6.69
N VAL A 73 27.59 -16.27 -6.14
CA VAL A 73 28.27 -14.97 -6.12
C VAL A 73 28.70 -14.63 -4.70
N LYS A 74 29.97 -14.94 -4.39
CA LYS A 74 30.61 -14.55 -3.13
C LYS A 74 30.65 -13.03 -3.01
N TYR A 75 29.73 -12.48 -2.22
CA TYR A 75 29.66 -11.06 -1.91
C TYR A 75 29.21 -10.87 -0.46
N ARG A 76 29.87 -9.95 0.24
CA ARG A 76 29.52 -9.53 1.59
C ARG A 76 28.78 -8.20 1.50
N VAL A 77 27.52 -8.20 1.93
CA VAL A 77 26.71 -6.98 2.01
C VAL A 77 27.27 -6.10 3.13
N THR A 78 27.57 -4.85 2.80
CA THR A 78 28.07 -3.83 3.74
C THR A 78 27.20 -2.57 3.67
N PRO A 79 27.08 -1.76 4.74
CA PRO A 79 26.32 -0.50 4.73
C PRO A 79 26.65 0.42 3.55
N ASP A 80 27.94 0.68 3.33
CA ASP A 80 28.45 1.54 2.26
C ASP A 80 28.49 0.86 0.87
N GLY A 81 28.04 -0.39 0.75
CA GLY A 81 28.11 -1.20 -0.47
C GLY A 81 27.04 -0.87 -1.50
N SER A 82 27.27 -1.27 -2.76
CA SER A 82 26.36 -0.95 -3.87
C SER A 82 24.96 -1.57 -3.66
N VAL A 83 24.92 -2.79 -3.13
CA VAL A 83 23.68 -3.54 -2.84
C VAL A 83 22.84 -2.82 -1.79
N MET A 84 23.44 -2.34 -0.70
CA MET A 84 22.72 -1.61 0.35
C MET A 84 22.22 -0.26 -0.14
N ALA A 85 23.06 0.54 -0.81
CA ALA A 85 22.66 1.85 -1.32
C ALA A 85 21.48 1.75 -2.31
N ILE A 86 21.49 0.74 -3.20
CA ILE A 86 20.40 0.54 -4.17
C ILE A 86 19.16 -0.07 -3.49
N ILE A 87 19.30 -0.88 -2.44
CA ILE A 87 18.16 -1.37 -1.65
C ILE A 87 17.50 -0.23 -0.86
N GLN A 88 18.28 0.63 -0.20
CA GLN A 88 17.77 1.82 0.47
C GLN A 88 17.02 2.74 -0.54
N GLN A 89 17.58 2.94 -1.74
CA GLN A 89 16.89 3.64 -2.83
C GLN A 89 15.57 2.95 -3.22
N ARG A 90 15.57 1.62 -3.43
CA ARG A 90 14.37 0.86 -3.81
C ARG A 90 13.27 0.93 -2.74
N LEU A 91 13.64 0.86 -1.46
CA LEU A 91 12.70 1.04 -0.36
C LEU A 91 12.20 2.50 -0.24
N ALA A 92 12.97 3.50 -0.68
CA ALA A 92 12.48 4.89 -0.76
C ALA A 92 11.52 5.09 -1.95
N GLU A 93 11.83 4.49 -3.10
CA GLU A 93 10.98 4.47 -4.30
C GLU A 93 9.63 3.76 -4.02
N TRP A 94 9.65 2.56 -3.43
CA TRP A 94 8.47 1.79 -3.05
C TRP A 94 7.53 2.57 -2.11
N ARG A 95 8.05 3.14 -1.01
CA ARG A 95 7.25 3.98 -0.10
C ARG A 95 6.63 5.17 -0.83
N SER A 96 7.40 5.84 -1.68
CA SER A 96 6.91 6.95 -2.51
C SER A 96 5.81 6.50 -3.49
N GLY A 97 5.95 5.29 -4.06
CA GLY A 97 4.99 4.64 -4.95
C GLY A 97 3.64 4.35 -4.29
N ILE A 98 3.62 3.92 -3.03
CA ILE A 98 2.38 3.83 -2.23
C ILE A 98 1.74 5.22 -2.11
N GLY A 99 2.54 6.24 -1.84
CA GLY A 99 2.08 7.63 -1.74
C GLY A 99 1.52 8.23 -3.04
N SER A 100 2.01 7.84 -4.22
CA SER A 100 1.47 8.28 -5.51
C SER A 100 0.29 7.41 -5.98
N THR A 101 0.33 6.10 -5.77
CA THR A 101 -0.78 5.20 -6.12
C THR A 101 -2.02 5.48 -5.27
N ALA A 102 -1.87 5.88 -4.00
CA ALA A 102 -2.99 6.35 -3.18
C ALA A 102 -3.71 7.57 -3.79
N ILE A 103 -2.94 8.54 -4.31
CA ILE A 103 -3.48 9.69 -5.05
C ILE A 103 -4.24 9.22 -6.29
N CYS A 104 -3.63 8.36 -7.11
CA CYS A 104 -4.25 7.87 -8.33
C CYS A 104 -5.56 7.11 -8.04
N ILE A 105 -5.61 6.35 -6.95
CA ILE A 105 -6.80 5.59 -6.50
C ILE A 105 -7.95 6.51 -6.08
N VAL A 106 -7.65 7.65 -5.46
CA VAL A 106 -8.64 8.63 -4.99
C VAL A 106 -9.12 9.52 -6.14
N ILE A 107 -8.23 9.95 -7.04
CA ILE A 107 -8.64 10.66 -8.28
C ILE A 107 -9.54 9.76 -9.14
N ASP A 108 -9.17 8.49 -9.33
CA ASP A 108 -9.96 7.48 -10.07
C ASP A 108 -11.32 7.16 -9.40
N PHE A 109 -11.54 7.56 -8.16
CA PHE A 109 -12.88 7.51 -7.52
C PHE A 109 -13.67 8.79 -7.81
N PHE A 110 -13.09 9.96 -7.52
CA PHE A 110 -13.77 11.24 -7.75
C PHE A 110 -14.13 11.49 -9.22
N SER A 111 -13.30 11.02 -10.16
CA SER A 111 -13.59 11.10 -11.60
C SER A 111 -14.66 10.11 -12.10
N LYS A 112 -15.47 9.55 -11.19
CA LYS A 112 -16.62 8.67 -11.47
C LYS A 112 -17.87 9.03 -10.67
N LEU A 113 -17.85 10.12 -9.90
CA LEU A 113 -19.07 10.71 -9.35
C LEU A 113 -19.82 11.46 -10.46
N ASP A 114 -21.11 11.66 -10.28
CA ASP A 114 -21.93 12.46 -11.20
C ASP A 114 -21.53 13.94 -11.18
N ASP A 115 -21.70 14.66 -12.30
CA ASP A 115 -21.23 16.05 -12.50
C ASP A 115 -21.82 17.08 -11.52
N ASP A 116 -22.90 16.73 -10.79
CA ASP A 116 -23.55 17.56 -9.77
C ASP A 116 -23.08 17.29 -8.33
N MET A 117 -22.25 16.26 -8.13
CA MET A 117 -21.68 15.94 -6.81
C MET A 117 -20.54 16.88 -6.42
N ASP A 118 -20.66 17.53 -5.25
CA ASP A 118 -19.56 18.29 -4.68
C ASP A 118 -18.43 17.36 -4.20
N ILE A 119 -17.37 17.32 -4.99
CA ILE A 119 -16.11 16.60 -4.74
C ILE A 119 -15.49 17.00 -3.38
N VAL A 120 -15.58 18.27 -2.96
CA VAL A 120 -14.99 18.74 -1.70
C VAL A 120 -15.82 18.25 -0.52
N THR A 121 -17.13 18.50 -0.51
CA THR A 121 -18.04 17.98 0.54
C THR A 121 -17.94 16.44 0.63
N THR A 122 -17.84 15.74 -0.50
CA THR A 122 -17.67 14.27 -0.52
C THR A 122 -16.30 13.85 0.03
N ALA A 123 -15.23 14.61 -0.24
CA ALA A 123 -13.91 14.35 0.33
C ALA A 123 -13.84 14.69 1.83
N GLU A 124 -14.60 15.67 2.31
CA GLU A 124 -14.77 15.94 3.75
C GLU A 124 -15.51 14.79 4.45
N GLY A 125 -16.62 14.30 3.88
CA GLY A 125 -17.33 13.12 4.38
C GLY A 125 -16.50 11.81 4.31
N LEU A 126 -15.55 11.70 3.38
CA LEU A 126 -14.56 10.61 3.39
C LEU A 126 -13.52 10.75 4.51
N LEU A 127 -13.19 11.97 4.93
CA LEU A 127 -12.25 12.25 6.02
C LEU A 127 -12.90 12.21 7.40
N GLU A 128 -14.20 12.49 7.48
CA GLU A 128 -15.01 12.26 8.67
C GLU A 128 -14.77 10.82 9.12
N ASP A 129 -14.25 10.73 10.34
CA ASP A 129 -14.04 9.51 11.11
C ASP A 129 -13.44 8.31 10.35
N TYR A 130 -12.57 8.57 9.38
CA TYR A 130 -11.83 7.56 8.61
C TYR A 130 -12.74 6.64 7.79
N ALA A 131 -13.85 7.18 7.28
CA ALA A 131 -14.69 6.54 6.25
C ALA A 131 -13.87 5.93 5.10
N PHE A 132 -12.82 6.62 4.63
CA PHE A 132 -11.89 6.10 3.61
C PHE A 132 -11.12 4.79 3.97
N LEU A 133 -11.20 4.29 5.22
CA LEU A 133 -10.59 3.04 5.71
C LEU A 133 -11.60 1.93 6.03
N CYS A 134 -12.86 2.27 6.22
CA CYS A 134 -13.93 1.29 6.44
C CYS A 134 -14.19 0.54 5.13
N GLU A 135 -14.71 -0.69 5.16
CA GLU A 135 -14.96 -1.62 4.01
C GLU A 135 -15.86 -1.02 2.88
N THR A 136 -16.13 0.28 2.97
CA THR A 136 -17.45 0.90 2.93
C THR A 136 -17.37 2.40 3.42
N PRO A 137 -18.12 3.43 2.93
CA PRO A 137 -18.06 4.90 3.39
C PRO A 137 -20.68 6.64 4.72
N GLY A 138 -21.99 6.18 4.86
CA GLY A 138 -23.08 6.72 5.71
C GLY A 138 -23.56 5.81 6.85
N ASN A 139 -23.28 4.51 6.81
CA ASN A 139 -23.63 3.46 7.80
C ASN A 139 -22.42 2.88 8.61
N PRO A 140 -21.82 3.63 9.56
CA PRO A 140 -20.74 3.20 10.44
C PRO A 140 -20.74 1.82 11.11
N SER A 141 -19.66 1.06 10.91
CA SER A 141 -19.26 -0.10 11.72
C SER A 141 -17.75 -0.20 11.90
N SER A 142 -17.30 -0.13 13.16
CA SER A 142 -15.92 -0.42 13.49
C SER A 142 -15.50 -1.84 13.09
N GLU A 143 -16.41 -2.79 12.87
CA GLU A 143 -16.04 -4.11 12.36
C GLU A 143 -15.45 -4.05 10.94
N GLY A 144 -15.93 -3.19 10.04
CA GLY A 144 -15.41 -3.06 8.66
C GLY A 144 -14.08 -2.30 8.52
N MET A 145 -13.46 -1.87 9.61
CA MET A 145 -12.37 -0.88 9.54
C MET A 145 -11.00 -1.48 9.18
N PHE A 146 -10.26 -0.78 8.31
CA PHE A 146 -9.06 -1.25 7.57
C PHE A 146 -9.35 -2.34 6.52
N ARG A 147 -10.48 -2.23 5.82
CA ARG A 147 -10.83 -3.07 4.66
C ARG A 147 -11.38 -2.29 3.46
N SER A 148 -11.24 -0.96 3.44
CA SER A 148 -11.82 -0.14 2.37
C SER A 148 -11.46 -0.59 0.96
N PRO A 149 -12.36 -0.42 -0.02
CA PRO A 149 -12.05 -0.63 -1.43
C PRO A 149 -10.80 0.14 -1.85
N PHE A 150 -10.58 1.35 -1.30
CA PHE A 150 -9.37 2.14 -1.48
C PHE A 150 -8.11 1.44 -0.94
N LEU A 151 -8.15 0.93 0.30
CA LEU A 151 -7.02 0.31 0.99
C LEU A 151 -6.68 -1.06 0.40
N ILE A 152 -7.68 -1.88 0.11
CA ILE A 152 -7.52 -3.18 -0.56
C ILE A 152 -6.93 -2.99 -1.96
N LYS A 153 -7.46 -2.04 -2.75
CA LYS A 153 -6.93 -1.65 -4.07
C LYS A 153 -5.50 -1.11 -3.98
N LEU A 154 -5.15 -0.36 -2.93
CA LEU A 154 -3.80 0.22 -2.73
C LEU A 154 -2.77 -0.84 -2.31
N LEU A 155 -3.10 -1.68 -1.32
CA LEU A 155 -2.25 -2.79 -0.89
C LEU A 155 -1.96 -3.73 -2.06
N GLY A 156 -3.00 -4.09 -2.82
CA GLY A 156 -2.86 -4.88 -4.04
C GLY A 156 -1.94 -4.21 -5.08
N THR A 157 -2.26 -2.98 -5.48
CA THR A 157 -1.59 -2.34 -6.63
C THR A 157 -0.18 -1.81 -6.33
N ALA A 158 0.14 -1.44 -5.08
CA ALA A 158 1.41 -0.79 -4.72
C ALA A 158 2.29 -1.56 -3.71
N HIS A 159 1.80 -2.64 -3.09
CA HIS A 159 2.64 -3.53 -2.27
C HIS A 159 2.71 -4.94 -2.84
N LEU A 160 1.56 -5.60 -3.05
CA LEU A 160 1.54 -7.00 -3.52
C LEU A 160 2.17 -7.17 -4.91
N ASN A 161 2.00 -6.18 -5.80
CA ASN A 161 2.72 -6.12 -7.09
C ASN A 161 4.24 -5.99 -6.93
N ASP A 162 4.73 -5.17 -5.98
CA ASP A 162 6.16 -4.89 -5.80
C ASP A 162 6.91 -6.06 -5.12
N ILE A 163 6.20 -6.92 -4.38
CA ILE A 163 6.74 -8.17 -3.83
C ILE A 163 6.51 -9.39 -4.74
N MET A 164 5.91 -9.20 -5.92
CA MET A 164 5.57 -10.29 -6.84
C MET A 164 6.84 -10.99 -7.36
N GLY A 165 7.03 -12.23 -6.94
CA GLY A 165 8.24 -13.01 -7.23
C GLY A 165 9.26 -13.05 -6.09
N TYR A 166 8.87 -12.70 -4.86
CA TYR A 166 9.64 -12.99 -3.65
C TYR A 166 10.05 -14.47 -3.57
N VAL A 167 11.12 -14.76 -2.82
CA VAL A 167 11.65 -16.10 -2.62
C VAL A 167 11.31 -16.60 -1.23
N ASP A 168 10.95 -17.88 -1.12
CA ASP A 168 10.72 -18.52 0.17
C ASP A 168 12.05 -18.73 0.92
N ILE A 169 12.18 -18.03 2.05
CA ILE A 169 13.31 -18.06 2.97
C ILE A 169 12.74 -18.33 4.38
N PRO A 170 12.73 -19.60 4.83
CA PRO A 170 12.19 -19.97 6.14
C PRO A 170 12.84 -19.23 7.32
N GLN A 171 14.12 -18.84 7.19
CA GLN A 171 14.84 -18.02 8.19
C GLN A 171 14.25 -16.63 8.41
N LEU A 172 13.47 -16.12 7.44
CA LEU A 172 12.80 -14.82 7.48
C LEU A 172 11.26 -14.94 7.57
N GLY A 173 10.71 -16.17 7.62
CA GLY A 173 9.26 -16.42 7.67
C GLY A 173 8.49 -15.85 6.47
N THR A 174 9.09 -15.83 5.29
CA THR A 174 8.54 -15.10 4.11
C THR A 174 7.17 -15.59 3.67
N LYS A 175 6.84 -16.88 3.82
CA LYS A 175 5.50 -17.39 3.52
C LYS A 175 4.45 -16.81 4.47
N GLU A 176 4.77 -16.79 5.76
CA GLU A 176 3.92 -16.24 6.79
C GLU A 176 3.75 -14.72 6.62
N LEU A 177 4.84 -14.00 6.30
CA LEU A 177 4.80 -12.57 5.97
C LEU A 177 3.92 -12.31 4.74
N ALA A 178 4.09 -13.08 3.66
CA ALA A 178 3.27 -12.95 2.45
C ALA A 178 1.78 -13.27 2.70
N ALA A 179 1.49 -14.18 3.65
CA ALA A 179 0.14 -14.45 4.17
C ALA A 179 -0.35 -13.40 5.20
N GLY A 180 0.31 -12.24 5.32
CA GLY A 180 -0.13 -11.11 6.13
C GLY A 180 0.39 -11.06 7.57
N LYS A 181 1.25 -12.00 8.01
CA LYS A 181 1.86 -11.95 9.34
C LYS A 181 2.64 -10.65 9.53
N ASP A 182 2.42 -9.98 10.66
CA ASP A 182 3.08 -8.74 11.10
C ASP A 182 2.91 -7.52 10.17
N MET A 183 2.05 -7.59 9.14
CA MET A 183 1.83 -6.53 8.14
C MET A 183 1.12 -5.25 8.63
N ALA A 184 1.02 -5.04 9.95
CA ALA A 184 0.49 -3.80 10.54
C ALA A 184 1.25 -2.56 10.06
N GLY A 185 2.56 -2.69 9.79
CA GLY A 185 3.40 -1.61 9.28
C GLY A 185 2.95 -1.09 7.92
N ILE A 186 2.83 -1.97 6.92
CA ILE A 186 2.40 -1.60 5.57
C ILE A 186 0.93 -1.17 5.52
N VAL A 187 0.02 -1.82 6.25
CA VAL A 187 -1.39 -1.38 6.32
C VAL A 187 -1.50 0.02 6.94
N GLY A 188 -0.69 0.33 7.97
CA GLY A 188 -0.62 1.66 8.57
C GLY A 188 -0.06 2.73 7.63
N MET A 189 0.96 2.41 6.83
CA MET A 189 1.49 3.30 5.79
C MET A 189 0.48 3.55 4.67
N ALA A 190 -0.16 2.50 4.15
CA ALA A 190 -1.19 2.61 3.11
C ALA A 190 -2.37 3.46 3.59
N SER A 191 -2.78 3.31 4.86
CA SER A 191 -3.80 4.15 5.50
C SER A 191 -3.39 5.64 5.55
N ALA A 192 -2.15 5.94 5.93
CA ALA A 192 -1.63 7.31 5.91
C ALA A 192 -1.49 7.90 4.49
N ALA A 193 -1.24 7.06 3.48
CA ALA A 193 -1.18 7.48 2.08
C ALA A 193 -2.56 7.87 1.53
N LEU A 194 -3.62 7.15 1.92
CA LEU A 194 -5.00 7.49 1.59
C LEU A 194 -5.47 8.77 2.31
N GLU A 195 -5.18 8.91 3.61
CA GLU A 195 -5.51 10.15 4.35
C GLU A 195 -4.91 11.39 3.66
N ARG A 196 -3.67 11.26 3.18
CA ARG A 196 -2.98 12.30 2.40
C ARG A 196 -3.68 12.59 1.07
N ALA A 197 -4.08 11.54 0.35
CA ALA A 197 -4.71 11.68 -0.95
C ALA A 197 -6.06 12.43 -0.85
N VAL A 198 -6.94 12.03 0.08
CA VAL A 198 -8.23 12.71 0.28
C VAL A 198 -8.05 14.13 0.82
N LYS A 199 -7.10 14.36 1.75
CA LYS A 199 -6.80 15.73 2.22
C LYS A 199 -6.32 16.66 1.12
N TYR A 200 -5.58 16.17 0.14
CA TYR A 200 -5.13 17.02 -0.98
C TYR A 200 -6.27 17.40 -1.93
N ILE A 201 -7.41 16.70 -1.91
CA ILE A 201 -8.65 17.14 -2.59
C ILE A 201 -9.30 18.28 -1.79
N VAL A 202 -9.56 18.08 -0.50
CA VAL A 202 -10.17 19.10 0.39
C VAL A 202 -9.32 20.39 0.48
N GLU A 203 -7.99 20.25 0.57
CA GLU A 203 -7.05 21.37 0.61
C GLU A 203 -6.82 22.04 -0.78
N GLY A 204 -7.46 21.55 -1.85
CA GLY A 204 -7.32 22.10 -3.22
C GLY A 204 -5.91 21.97 -3.81
N ILE A 205 -5.09 21.04 -3.30
CA ILE A 205 -3.72 20.78 -3.75
C ILE A 205 -3.71 19.92 -5.02
N ILE A 206 -4.69 19.02 -5.11
CA ILE A 206 -4.98 18.17 -6.27
C ILE A 206 -6.33 18.57 -6.83
N ASP A 207 -6.33 18.83 -8.13
CA ASP A 207 -7.52 19.04 -8.95
C ASP A 207 -7.79 17.71 -9.68
N VAL A 208 -9.05 17.24 -9.66
CA VAL A 208 -9.41 15.91 -10.19
C VAL A 208 -9.22 15.85 -11.71
N ASP A 209 -9.39 16.97 -12.43
CA ASP A 209 -9.14 17.03 -13.87
C ASP A 209 -7.66 17.34 -14.21
N LYS A 210 -6.87 17.85 -13.24
CA LYS A 210 -5.56 18.48 -13.50
C LYS A 210 -4.50 18.02 -12.50
N LEU A 211 -3.54 17.23 -12.98
CA LEU A 211 -2.35 16.81 -12.23
C LEU A 211 -1.69 17.99 -11.47
N PRO A 212 -1.34 17.83 -10.19
CA PRO A 212 -1.15 18.93 -9.23
C PRO A 212 -0.04 19.90 -9.61
N ARG A 213 -0.41 21.17 -9.84
CA ARG A 213 0.52 22.28 -10.14
C ARG A 213 0.94 23.03 -8.87
N VAL A 214 1.79 22.43 -8.06
CA VAL A 214 2.34 23.08 -6.85
C VAL A 214 3.39 24.14 -7.22
N LEU A 215 2.93 25.40 -7.32
CA LEU A 215 3.78 26.59 -7.37
C LEU A 215 3.96 27.18 -5.96
N ASN A 216 5.21 27.34 -5.52
CA ASN A 216 5.51 28.00 -4.24
C ASN A 216 5.28 29.52 -4.35
N LYS A 217 4.23 30.02 -3.70
CA LYS A 217 3.83 31.45 -3.74
C LYS A 217 4.94 32.43 -3.32
N ALA A 218 5.91 32.00 -2.51
CA ALA A 218 7.00 32.87 -2.02
C ALA A 218 8.27 32.87 -2.88
N THR A 219 8.45 31.90 -3.79
CA THR A 219 9.70 31.76 -4.57
C THR A 219 9.50 31.55 -6.08
N GLY A 220 8.27 31.29 -6.53
CA GLY A 220 7.96 30.90 -7.91
C GLY A 220 8.49 29.50 -8.31
N LYS A 221 9.25 28.82 -7.45
CA LYS A 221 9.87 27.52 -7.72
C LYS A 221 9.02 26.39 -7.16
N SER A 222 8.74 25.35 -7.96
CA SER A 222 7.97 24.18 -7.53
C SER A 222 8.76 23.32 -6.53
N THR A 223 8.68 23.64 -5.23
CA THR A 223 9.29 22.87 -4.14
C THR A 223 8.30 21.88 -3.56
N SER A 224 8.23 20.66 -4.11
CA SER A 224 7.26 19.63 -3.70
C SER A 224 7.55 18.99 -2.33
N THR A 225 8.66 19.30 -1.67
CA THR A 225 9.19 18.60 -0.49
C THR A 225 8.21 18.49 0.68
N SER A 226 7.37 19.51 0.91
CA SER A 226 6.30 19.49 1.92
C SER A 226 5.15 18.52 1.60
N PHE A 227 4.99 18.17 0.32
CA PHE A 227 3.95 17.27 -0.19
C PHE A 227 4.47 15.85 -0.45
N ASN A 228 5.78 15.62 -0.28
CA ASN A 228 6.37 14.29 -0.37
C ASN A 228 5.78 13.36 0.69
N PHE A 229 5.53 12.10 0.31
CA PHE A 229 5.14 11.05 1.24
C PHE A 229 6.38 10.47 1.93
N SER A 230 6.83 11.16 2.99
CA SER A 230 8.06 10.88 3.74
C SER A 230 7.80 10.64 5.22
N TRP A 231 8.80 10.10 5.93
CA TRP A 231 8.79 9.97 7.39
C TRP A 231 8.49 11.31 8.10
N SER A 232 9.13 12.41 7.67
CA SER A 232 8.95 13.74 8.26
C SER A 232 7.52 14.26 8.19
N ASN A 233 6.77 13.86 7.16
CA ASN A 233 5.46 14.43 6.82
C ASN A 233 4.30 13.49 7.23
N TRP A 234 4.51 12.17 7.14
CA TRP A 234 3.47 11.13 7.28
C TRP A 234 3.89 9.92 8.15
N GLY A 235 5.13 9.91 8.67
CA GLY A 235 5.65 8.83 9.52
C GLY A 235 4.84 8.62 10.80
N VAL A 236 4.64 9.67 11.58
CA VAL A 236 3.87 9.62 12.85
C VAL A 236 2.43 9.13 12.62
N LYS A 237 1.76 9.57 11.55
CA LYS A 237 0.42 9.10 11.17
C LYS A 237 0.42 7.62 10.79
N SER A 238 1.41 7.18 10.02
CA SER A 238 1.57 5.77 9.63
C SER A 238 1.71 4.86 10.86
N MET A 239 2.50 5.29 11.86
CA MET A 239 2.68 4.58 13.13
C MET A 239 1.38 4.54 13.94
N ALA A 240 0.63 5.64 14.01
CA ALA A 240 -0.65 5.68 14.71
C ALA A 240 -1.68 4.71 14.11
N TYR A 241 -1.78 4.62 12.77
CA TYR A 241 -2.62 3.60 12.11
C TYR A 241 -2.12 2.18 12.38
N ARG A 242 -0.82 1.92 12.22
CA ARG A 242 -0.19 0.62 12.53
C ARG A 242 -0.55 0.16 13.95
N ASP A 243 -0.58 1.08 14.91
CA ASP A 243 -0.94 0.79 16.29
C ASP A 243 -2.41 0.45 16.50
N SER A 244 -3.34 0.88 15.64
CA SER A 244 -4.70 0.32 15.63
C SER A 244 -4.77 -1.01 14.91
N VAL A 245 -4.18 -1.13 13.72
CA VAL A 245 -4.21 -2.39 12.95
C VAL A 245 -3.70 -3.55 13.80
N ALA A 246 -2.60 -3.35 14.55
CA ALA A 246 -2.08 -4.34 15.48
C ALA A 246 -3.08 -4.75 16.60
N LYS A 247 -3.95 -3.85 17.06
CA LYS A 247 -5.00 -4.14 18.06
C LYS A 247 -6.14 -5.01 17.52
N ARG A 248 -6.27 -5.18 16.19
CA ARG A 248 -7.19 -6.15 15.58
C ARG A 248 -6.70 -7.59 15.64
N GLY A 249 -5.42 -7.78 15.98
CA GLY A 249 -4.79 -9.10 16.03
C GLY A 249 -4.36 -9.62 14.65
N PRO A 250 -3.62 -10.75 14.62
CA PRO A 250 -2.99 -11.25 13.39
C PRO A 250 -3.99 -11.75 12.35
N GLU A 251 -5.15 -12.29 12.76
CA GLU A 251 -6.12 -12.86 11.81
C GLU A 251 -6.85 -11.80 10.98
N TRP A 252 -7.06 -10.62 11.56
CA TRP A 252 -7.54 -9.45 10.82
C TRP A 252 -6.54 -9.03 9.74
N LEU A 253 -5.25 -9.05 10.07
CA LEU A 253 -4.18 -8.73 9.13
C LEU A 253 -4.09 -9.74 7.98
N ARG A 254 -4.21 -11.05 8.27
CA ARG A 254 -4.27 -12.09 7.22
C ARG A 254 -5.44 -11.82 6.28
N THR A 255 -6.65 -11.74 6.80
CA THR A 255 -7.86 -11.58 5.98
C THR A 255 -7.89 -10.27 5.17
N THR A 256 -7.36 -9.16 5.69
CA THR A 256 -7.18 -7.91 4.90
C THR A 256 -6.14 -8.08 3.78
N ILE A 257 -5.04 -8.81 4.00
CA ILE A 257 -4.01 -9.06 2.98
C ILE A 257 -4.52 -10.09 1.94
N GLU A 258 -5.25 -11.11 2.36
CA GLU A 258 -5.92 -12.08 1.49
C GLU A 258 -6.96 -11.40 0.59
N ALA A 259 -7.78 -10.48 1.13
CA ALA A 259 -8.70 -9.67 0.32
C ALA A 259 -7.96 -8.81 -0.73
N ALA A 260 -6.79 -8.27 -0.41
CA ALA A 260 -5.94 -7.56 -1.38
C ALA A 260 -5.33 -8.50 -2.43
N GLN A 261 -4.93 -9.72 -2.06
CA GLN A 261 -4.48 -10.75 -3.00
C GLN A 261 -5.59 -11.19 -3.95
N GLN A 262 -6.80 -11.44 -3.41
CA GLN A 262 -8.00 -11.75 -4.19
C GLN A 262 -8.36 -10.59 -5.12
N SER A 263 -8.30 -9.34 -4.68
CA SER A 263 -8.52 -8.16 -5.54
C SER A 263 -7.54 -8.08 -6.71
N CYS A 264 -6.26 -8.43 -6.51
CA CYS A 264 -5.29 -8.52 -7.59
C CYS A 264 -5.58 -9.67 -8.57
N GLN A 265 -5.90 -10.87 -8.06
CA GLN A 265 -6.27 -12.02 -8.92
C GLN A 265 -7.55 -11.73 -9.71
N LEU A 266 -8.56 -11.15 -9.05
CA LEU A 266 -9.78 -10.67 -9.67
C LEU A 266 -9.46 -9.65 -10.75
N LYS A 267 -8.61 -8.63 -10.54
CA LYS A 267 -8.22 -7.70 -11.62
C LYS A 267 -7.55 -8.34 -12.82
N VAL A 268 -6.83 -9.45 -12.66
CA VAL A 268 -6.25 -10.21 -13.80
C VAL A 268 -7.34 -10.96 -14.58
N ALA A 269 -8.42 -11.39 -13.92
CA ALA A 269 -9.59 -12.00 -14.55
C ALA A 269 -10.67 -10.99 -15.01
N ALA A 270 -10.69 -9.80 -14.40
CA ALA A 270 -11.80 -8.86 -14.40
C ALA A 270 -11.35 -7.44 -14.74
N THR A 271 -10.98 -7.27 -16.01
CA THR A 271 -11.22 -6.04 -16.78
C THR A 271 -12.74 -5.86 -17.03
N SER A 272 -13.59 -6.21 -16.07
CA SER A 272 -15.03 -6.49 -16.25
C SER A 272 -15.88 -6.25 -14.99
N SER A 273 -15.95 -4.98 -14.56
CA SER A 273 -16.83 -4.40 -13.51
C SER A 273 -16.49 -4.65 -12.03
N ALA A 274 -17.00 -3.75 -11.15
CA ALA A 274 -16.68 -3.62 -9.72
C ALA A 274 -17.65 -2.65 -8.98
N THR A 275 -17.63 -2.67 -7.62
CA THR A 275 -18.12 -1.68 -6.59
C THR A 275 -19.56 -1.83 -6.01
N THR A 276 -19.92 -1.59 -4.73
CA THR A 276 -19.29 -1.39 -3.38
C THR A 276 -20.39 -1.55 -2.26
N ASP A 277 -20.66 -0.87 -1.10
CA ASP A 277 -20.17 0.25 -0.21
C ASP A 277 -20.83 0.16 1.23
N ASP A 278 -20.62 1.14 2.16
CA ASP A 278 -21.41 1.55 3.38
C ASP A 278 -21.32 0.88 4.84
N HIS A 279 -20.59 1.37 5.91
CA HIS A 279 -19.58 2.46 6.14
C HIS A 279 -18.81 2.52 7.54
N GLY A 280 -18.01 3.59 7.82
CA GLY A 280 -17.65 4.36 9.10
C GLY A 280 -17.19 3.73 10.46
N MET A 281 -16.86 4.40 11.61
CA MET A 281 -16.58 5.80 12.14
C MET A 281 -15.74 5.73 13.51
N ASP A 282 -15.67 6.80 14.35
CA ASP A 282 -14.62 7.23 15.34
C ASP A 282 -14.62 6.67 16.82
N GLY A 283 -13.85 7.16 17.85
CA GLY A 283 -12.96 8.36 17.92
C GLY A 283 -12.23 8.83 19.22
N VAL A 284 -10.88 8.86 19.24
CA VAL A 284 -9.93 9.71 20.06
C VAL A 284 -8.49 9.49 19.57
N ASN A 285 -7.74 10.53 19.14
CA ASN A 285 -6.69 10.44 18.07
C ASN A 285 -6.97 9.22 17.17
N PRO A 286 -8.07 9.27 16.41
CA PRO A 286 -8.90 8.09 16.26
C PRO A 286 -8.16 6.92 15.64
N ARG A 287 -7.29 7.21 14.67
CA ARG A 287 -6.22 6.35 14.12
C ARG A 287 -5.63 5.32 15.08
N ALA A 288 -5.48 5.63 16.38
CA ALA A 288 -4.93 4.76 17.42
C ALA A 288 -5.98 4.06 18.32
N LEU A 289 -7.24 4.52 18.34
CA LEU A 289 -8.39 3.95 19.03
C LEU A 289 -9.49 3.38 18.09
N LEU A 290 -9.26 3.31 16.77
CA LEU A 290 -10.14 2.70 15.75
C LEU A 290 -10.59 1.26 16.06
N CYS A 291 -10.00 0.62 17.07
CA CYS A 291 -10.27 -0.75 17.52
C CYS A 291 -10.84 -0.80 18.95
N LYS A 292 -11.29 0.33 19.51
CA LYS A 292 -11.83 0.42 20.89
C LYS A 292 -13.28 0.91 20.99
N TYR A 293 -13.82 1.54 19.95
CA TYR A 293 -15.18 2.07 20.00
C TYR A 293 -16.22 1.03 19.60
N ARG A 294 -17.22 0.88 20.48
CA ARG A 294 -18.57 0.44 20.11
C ARG A 294 -19.39 1.68 19.78
N SER A 295 -20.31 1.55 18.83
CA SER A 295 -20.94 2.66 18.13
C SER A 295 -21.69 3.63 19.04
N SER A 296 -21.47 4.93 18.82
CA SER A 296 -22.37 6.01 19.21
C SER A 296 -23.00 6.57 17.94
N VAL A 297 -24.33 6.54 17.84
CA VAL A 297 -25.03 6.96 16.61
C VAL A 297 -25.07 8.48 16.51
N VAL A 298 -24.55 9.00 15.39
CA VAL A 298 -25.03 10.25 14.79
C VAL A 298 -25.80 9.87 13.53
N ALA A 299 -26.94 10.51 13.29
CA ALA A 299 -27.79 10.29 12.13
C ALA A 299 -28.21 11.64 11.55
N TRP A 300 -28.72 11.63 10.31
CA TRP A 300 -28.95 12.77 9.40
C TRP A 300 -27.65 13.21 8.68
N LEU A 301 -27.61 13.41 7.35
CA LEU A 301 -28.68 13.58 6.36
C LEU A 301 -28.43 12.76 5.06
N ILE A 302 -29.16 11.66 4.86
CA ILE A 302 -29.59 11.23 3.51
C ILE A 302 -31.07 10.85 3.58
N HIS A 303 -31.93 11.71 3.04
CA HIS A 303 -33.35 11.41 2.84
C HIS A 303 -33.71 11.52 1.35
N PHE A 304 -32.89 10.91 0.48
CA PHE A 304 -33.17 10.83 -0.95
C PHE A 304 -33.87 9.52 -1.32
N SER A 305 -35.10 9.65 -1.81
CA SER A 305 -35.95 8.53 -2.19
C SER A 305 -35.64 8.04 -3.61
N CYS A 306 -34.87 6.96 -3.74
CA CYS A 306 -35.16 5.94 -4.76
C CYS A 306 -34.59 4.56 -4.39
N PRO A 307 -35.37 3.47 -4.46
CA PRO A 307 -34.91 2.16 -4.02
C PRO A 307 -34.15 1.39 -5.12
N GLY A 308 -32.87 1.09 -4.86
CA GLY A 308 -32.17 -0.08 -5.41
C GLY A 308 -31.22 0.15 -6.58
N ASN A 309 -29.91 -0.03 -6.31
CA ASN A 309 -28.95 -0.71 -7.21
C ASN A 309 -27.54 -0.94 -6.59
N PHE A 310 -27.29 -0.50 -5.35
CA PHE A 310 -25.96 -0.53 -4.69
C PHE A 310 -25.30 -1.91 -4.42
N TYR A 311 -25.84 -3.01 -4.97
CA TYR A 311 -25.31 -4.37 -4.80
C TYR A 311 -24.98 -5.08 -6.12
N LYS A 312 -25.00 -4.40 -7.26
CA LYS A 312 -24.99 -5.06 -8.58
C LYS A 312 -23.62 -5.34 -9.22
N TYR A 313 -22.50 -4.97 -8.58
CA TYR A 313 -21.15 -5.16 -9.16
C TYR A 313 -20.11 -5.82 -8.22
N TYR A 314 -20.45 -6.89 -7.49
CA TYR A 314 -19.43 -7.85 -6.99
C TYR A 314 -19.96 -9.28 -6.69
N LEU A 315 -20.81 -9.86 -7.55
CA LEU A 315 -21.01 -11.32 -7.60
C LEU A 315 -21.39 -11.77 -9.03
N PRO A 316 -20.80 -12.84 -9.59
CA PRO A 316 -21.21 -13.38 -10.88
C PRO A 316 -22.49 -14.20 -10.74
N THR A 317 -23.61 -13.69 -11.26
CA THR A 317 -24.83 -14.49 -11.44
C THR A 317 -24.60 -15.53 -12.54
N SER A 318 -24.73 -16.81 -12.20
CA SER A 318 -24.68 -17.90 -13.18
C SER A 318 -25.99 -17.94 -13.98
N ASP A 319 -25.91 -17.60 -15.27
CA ASP A 319 -27.03 -17.72 -16.19
C ASP A 319 -27.47 -19.18 -16.34
N ARG A 320 -28.76 -19.45 -16.10
CA ARG A 320 -29.36 -20.74 -16.39
C ARG A 320 -29.71 -20.81 -17.88
N ILE A 321 -29.00 -21.67 -18.59
CA ILE A 321 -29.30 -22.04 -19.99
C ILE A 321 -30.74 -22.60 -20.06
N PRO A 322 -31.59 -22.15 -21.02
CA PRO A 322 -32.96 -22.64 -21.16
C PRO A 322 -33.05 -23.91 -21.99
N PHE A 323 -33.95 -24.82 -21.63
CA PHE A 323 -34.56 -25.80 -22.54
C PHE A 323 -36.02 -26.10 -22.10
N PRO A 324 -36.91 -26.55 -23.02
CA PRO A 324 -38.36 -26.45 -22.83
C PRO A 324 -39.03 -27.75 -22.35
N VAL A 325 -40.24 -27.62 -21.80
CA VAL A 325 -41.25 -28.68 -21.76
C VAL A 325 -42.60 -28.08 -22.12
N SER A 326 -43.27 -28.66 -23.10
CA SER A 326 -44.69 -28.40 -23.40
C SER A 326 -45.52 -29.54 -22.81
N CYS A 327 -46.67 -29.23 -22.19
CA CYS A 327 -47.86 -30.10 -22.18
C CYS A 327 -49.07 -29.30 -21.69
N GLU A 328 -50.21 -29.58 -22.36
CA GLU A 328 -51.61 -29.26 -21.99
C GLU A 328 -51.94 -27.81 -21.58
#